data_AF-A0A9E1YXZ8-F1
#
_entry.id   AF-A0A9E1YXZ8-F1
#
_cell.length_a   1.000
_cell.length_b   1.000
_cell.length_c   1.000
_cell.angle_alpha   90.00
_cell.angle_beta   90.00
_cell.angle_gamma   90.00
#
_symmetry.space_group_name_H-M   'P 1'
#
loop_
_entity.id
_entity.type
_entity.pdbx_description
1 polymer ?
#
loop_
_entity_poly.entity_id
_entity_poly.type
_entity_poly.pdbx_seq_one_letter_code
_entity_poly.pdbx_strand_id
1 'polypeptide(L)'
;VPTPTNNPAIEYLDQPGPLSVSTNGVAMYNPYDAGGVDAPSSICFDEYNGHPSADGSYHYHQWSPALDAMEADGHSGVIGYSFDGYPIFGPWESDNVDAHNGVVNPLDDCHGHTDAIRGYHYHASLPYSEDPNGFPWIMGCYHGEPEIANFDTGGGGGGGCDGCAQLMIPPPICNCVHNAPGYEYCCMNWDSACQTYAEQFCGAGFAPPEEPSNRFPNNRPPVKRPPPGR
;
A
#
# COMPACT_ATOMS: atom_id res chain seq x y z
N VAL A 1 -17.98 -3.79 -17.44
CA VAL A 1 -18.39 -2.61 -16.65
C VAL A 1 -18.33 -3.04 -15.20
N PRO A 2 -17.66 -2.29 -14.32
CA PRO A 2 -17.60 -2.61 -12.89
C PRO A 2 -19.00 -2.80 -12.30
N THR A 3 -19.13 -3.70 -11.33
CA THR A 3 -20.37 -3.89 -10.56
C THR A 3 -20.16 -3.23 -9.19
N PRO A 4 -20.77 -2.06 -8.91
CA PRO A 4 -20.62 -1.39 -7.62
C PRO A 4 -21.15 -2.27 -6.49
N THR A 5 -20.51 -2.18 -5.32
CA THR A 5 -20.93 -2.89 -4.12
C THR A 5 -21.03 -1.95 -2.92
N ASN A 6 -21.97 -2.23 -2.02
CA ASN A 6 -22.06 -1.52 -0.73
C ASN A 6 -21.25 -2.23 0.37
N ASN A 7 -20.65 -3.38 0.05
CA ASN A 7 -19.83 -4.16 0.95
C ASN A 7 -18.43 -4.27 0.34
N PRO A 8 -17.65 -3.18 0.36
CA PRO A 8 -16.37 -3.13 -0.33
C PRO A 8 -15.43 -4.20 0.22
N ALA A 9 -14.83 -4.98 -0.68
CA ALA A 9 -13.96 -6.08 -0.29
C ALA A 9 -12.65 -5.52 0.25
N ILE A 10 -12.34 -5.86 1.51
CA ILE A 10 -11.13 -5.45 2.24
C ILE A 10 -10.19 -6.64 2.43
N GLU A 11 -10.73 -7.86 2.41
CA GLU A 11 -10.05 -9.11 2.70
C GLU A 11 -8.88 -9.41 1.76
N TYR A 12 -8.84 -8.77 0.59
CA TYR A 12 -7.75 -8.92 -0.37
C TYR A 12 -6.54 -8.05 -0.04
N LEU A 13 -6.69 -6.98 0.77
CA LEU A 13 -5.56 -6.16 1.22
C LEU A 13 -4.70 -6.89 2.24
N ASP A 14 -5.30 -7.80 3.01
CA ASP A 14 -4.59 -8.66 3.95
C ASP A 14 -3.93 -9.87 3.25
N GLN A 15 -4.26 -10.10 1.98
CA GLN A 15 -3.67 -11.17 1.18
C GLN A 15 -2.45 -10.66 0.42
N PRO A 16 -1.29 -11.33 0.53
CA PRO A 16 -0.13 -11.00 -0.29
C PRO A 16 -0.47 -11.20 -1.77
N GLY A 17 -0.20 -10.20 -2.58
CA GLY A 17 -0.36 -10.32 -4.02
C GLY A 17 -0.83 -9.03 -4.71
N PRO A 18 -1.02 -9.12 -6.03
CA PRO A 18 -1.53 -8.02 -6.83
C PRO A 18 -3.00 -7.71 -6.47
N LEU A 19 -3.33 -6.43 -6.49
CA LEU A 19 -4.71 -5.92 -6.40
C LEU A 19 -5.19 -5.27 -7.69
N SER A 20 -4.22 -4.91 -8.54
CA SER A 20 -4.45 -4.17 -9.77
C SER A 20 -3.27 -4.36 -10.72
N VAL A 21 -3.48 -3.97 -11.98
CA VAL A 21 -2.41 -3.91 -12.98
C VAL A 21 -2.21 -2.47 -13.42
N SER A 22 -0.96 -2.03 -13.44
CA SER A 22 -0.60 -0.69 -13.95
C SER A 22 -0.62 -0.65 -15.48
N THR A 23 -0.64 0.56 -16.05
CA THR A 23 -0.63 0.77 -17.51
C THR A 23 0.65 0.29 -18.19
N ASN A 24 1.75 0.09 -17.45
CA ASN A 24 2.98 -0.51 -17.98
C ASN A 24 3.03 -2.04 -17.80
N GLY A 25 1.99 -2.66 -17.23
CA GLY A 25 1.87 -4.11 -17.03
C GLY A 25 2.46 -4.62 -15.71
N VAL A 26 3.11 -3.77 -14.92
CA VAL A 26 3.60 -4.13 -13.57
C VAL A 26 2.42 -4.20 -12.60
N ALA A 27 2.43 -5.20 -11.73
CA ALA A 27 1.40 -5.33 -10.70
C ALA A 27 1.55 -4.25 -9.63
N MET A 28 0.41 -3.78 -9.10
CA MET A 28 0.39 -3.01 -7.86
C MET A 28 -0.22 -3.87 -6.75
N TYR A 29 0.48 -3.96 -5.63
CA TYR A 29 0.16 -4.80 -4.50
C TYR A 29 -0.56 -3.98 -3.42
N ASN A 30 -1.06 -4.68 -2.40
CA ASN A 30 -1.61 -4.09 -1.19
C ASN A 30 -0.60 -3.17 -0.47
N PRO A 31 -1.02 -2.30 0.46
CA PRO A 31 -0.13 -1.33 1.09
C PRO A 31 0.88 -1.95 2.07
N TYR A 32 0.79 -3.25 2.34
CA TYR A 32 1.60 -3.96 3.32
C TYR A 32 2.71 -4.79 2.66
N ASP A 33 3.81 -4.97 3.40
CA ASP A 33 4.82 -5.96 3.08
C ASP A 33 4.42 -7.36 3.57
N ALA A 34 5.28 -8.36 3.31
CA ALA A 34 5.05 -9.74 3.77
C ALA A 34 5.02 -9.91 5.31
N GLY A 35 5.44 -8.89 6.06
CA GLY A 35 5.36 -8.82 7.52
C GLY A 35 4.09 -8.14 8.04
N GLY A 36 3.20 -7.68 7.15
CA GLY A 36 1.96 -6.97 7.53
C GLY A 36 2.21 -5.53 7.98
N VAL A 37 3.38 -4.97 7.66
CA VAL A 37 3.73 -3.58 7.97
C VAL A 37 3.62 -2.74 6.71
N ASP A 38 3.32 -1.46 6.87
CA ASP A 38 3.30 -0.47 5.80
C ASP A 38 4.56 -0.52 4.91
N ALA A 39 4.41 -1.06 3.69
CA ALA A 39 5.52 -1.39 2.79
C ALA A 39 6.37 -0.17 2.44
N PRO A 40 5.80 0.98 2.02
CA PRO A 40 6.56 2.20 1.76
C PRO A 40 7.49 2.66 2.90
N SER A 41 7.14 2.36 4.15
CA SER A 41 7.95 2.72 5.32
C SER A 41 8.99 1.65 5.73
N SER A 42 8.81 0.39 5.31
CA SER A 42 9.58 -0.74 5.82
C SER A 42 10.57 -1.36 4.82
N ILE A 43 10.38 -1.15 3.50
CA ILE A 43 11.18 -1.80 2.45
C ILE A 43 11.94 -0.82 1.55
N CYS A 44 12.83 -1.37 0.72
CA CYS A 44 13.62 -0.60 -0.23
C CYS A 44 12.98 -0.64 -1.62
N PHE A 45 12.83 0.55 -2.22
CA PHE A 45 12.40 0.70 -3.60
C PHE A 45 13.54 1.18 -4.50
N ASP A 46 13.39 0.95 -5.80
CA ASP A 46 14.21 1.56 -6.84
C ASP A 46 13.83 3.04 -7.09
N GLU A 47 14.43 3.65 -8.11
CA GLU A 47 14.18 5.06 -8.45
C GLU A 47 12.76 5.35 -8.97
N TYR A 48 11.99 4.30 -9.28
CA TYR A 48 10.62 4.37 -9.75
C TYR A 48 9.63 3.80 -8.74
N ASN A 49 10.00 3.73 -7.45
CA ASN A 49 9.15 3.27 -6.36
C ASN A 49 8.64 1.82 -6.50
N GLY A 50 9.31 1.00 -7.31
CA GLY A 50 9.03 -0.44 -7.40
C GLY A 50 10.11 -1.28 -6.74
N HIS A 51 9.83 -2.55 -6.52
CA HIS A 51 10.80 -3.48 -5.96
C HIS A 51 10.51 -4.94 -6.36
N PRO A 52 11.53 -5.82 -6.38
CA PRO A 52 11.34 -7.24 -6.60
C PRO A 52 10.95 -7.97 -5.31
N SER A 53 10.00 -8.88 -5.43
CA SER A 53 9.82 -10.00 -4.50
C SER A 53 10.97 -11.01 -4.67
N ALA A 54 11.10 -11.90 -3.71
CA ALA A 54 12.15 -12.91 -3.75
C ALA A 54 11.92 -14.04 -4.76
N ASP A 55 10.68 -14.20 -5.24
CA ASP A 55 10.35 -15.00 -6.42
C ASP A 55 10.73 -14.30 -7.74
N GLY A 56 11.27 -13.08 -7.68
CA GLY A 56 11.68 -12.26 -8.81
C GLY A 56 10.55 -11.40 -9.39
N SER A 57 9.34 -11.44 -8.83
CA SER A 57 8.22 -10.63 -9.32
C SER A 57 8.40 -9.16 -8.96
N TYR A 58 8.40 -8.27 -9.95
CA TYR A 58 8.53 -6.83 -9.74
C TYR A 58 7.15 -6.19 -9.60
N HIS A 59 6.97 -5.34 -8.60
CA HIS A 59 5.68 -4.73 -8.27
C HIS A 59 5.81 -3.39 -7.54
N TYR A 60 4.70 -2.66 -7.47
CA TYR A 60 4.57 -1.40 -6.75
C TYR A 60 3.70 -1.57 -5.49
N HIS A 61 4.03 -0.84 -4.41
CA HIS A 61 3.14 -0.67 -3.24
C HIS A 61 2.61 0.77 -3.12
N GLN A 62 3.18 1.69 -3.90
CA GLN A 62 2.85 3.12 -3.90
C GLN A 62 2.96 3.66 -5.33
N TRP A 63 2.50 4.89 -5.54
CA TRP A 63 2.61 5.53 -6.86
C TRP A 63 4.05 5.58 -7.37
N SER A 64 4.19 5.32 -8.67
CA SER A 64 5.44 5.36 -9.40
C SER A 64 5.45 6.54 -10.37
N PRO A 65 6.49 7.38 -10.37
CA PRO A 65 6.66 8.41 -11.40
C PRO A 65 6.86 7.82 -12.80
N ALA A 66 7.14 6.51 -12.93
CA ALA A 66 7.18 5.84 -14.24
C ALA A 66 5.79 5.65 -14.87
N LEU A 67 4.72 5.85 -14.09
CA LEU A 67 3.34 5.74 -14.54
C LEU A 67 2.71 7.10 -14.85
N ASP A 68 3.46 8.19 -14.69
CA ASP A 68 2.92 9.55 -14.80
C ASP A 68 2.21 9.80 -16.12
N ALA A 69 0.92 10.03 -15.98
CA ALA A 69 0.05 10.53 -17.00
C ALA A 69 -0.66 11.77 -16.44
N MET A 70 -0.95 12.74 -17.30
CA MET A 70 -1.63 13.97 -16.91
C MET A 70 -2.70 14.29 -17.95
N GLU A 71 -3.88 14.64 -17.48
CA GLU A 71 -4.97 15.14 -18.31
C GLU A 71 -4.86 16.65 -18.53
N ALA A 72 -5.66 17.17 -19.46
CA ALA A 72 -5.56 18.58 -19.88
C ALA A 72 -5.96 19.59 -18.78
N ASP A 73 -6.70 19.15 -17.77
CA ASP A 73 -7.16 19.94 -16.62
C ASP A 73 -6.24 19.81 -15.40
N GLY A 74 -5.08 19.15 -15.54
CA GLY A 74 -4.12 18.94 -14.46
C GLY A 74 -4.50 17.81 -13.51
N HIS A 75 -5.61 17.12 -13.76
CA HIS A 75 -5.91 15.85 -13.10
C HIS A 75 -4.92 14.80 -13.59
N SER A 76 -4.54 13.86 -12.72
CA SER A 76 -3.71 12.74 -13.13
C SER A 76 -4.39 11.96 -14.25
N GLY A 77 -3.61 11.28 -15.08
CA GLY A 77 -4.14 10.28 -16.00
C GLY A 77 -4.26 8.92 -15.31
N VAL A 78 -4.90 7.98 -16.00
CA VAL A 78 -5.02 6.59 -15.56
C VAL A 78 -3.62 5.96 -15.49
N ILE A 79 -3.25 5.46 -14.32
CA ILE A 79 -1.99 4.74 -14.04
C ILE A 79 -2.18 3.22 -13.96
N GLY A 80 -3.43 2.75 -13.84
CA GLY A 80 -3.76 1.33 -13.77
C GLY A 80 -5.26 1.06 -13.69
N TYR A 81 -5.61 -0.23 -13.59
CA TYR A 81 -6.96 -0.69 -13.33
C TYR A 81 -6.97 -1.72 -12.21
N SER A 82 -7.84 -1.48 -11.23
CA SER A 82 -8.13 -2.40 -10.13
C SER A 82 -8.85 -3.65 -10.61
N PHE A 83 -8.77 -4.74 -9.85
CA PHE A 83 -9.43 -6.00 -10.21
C PHE A 83 -10.96 -5.97 -10.15
N ASP A 84 -11.58 -4.93 -9.56
CA ASP A 84 -13.02 -4.63 -9.70
C ASP A 84 -13.36 -3.80 -10.97
N GLY A 85 -12.34 -3.43 -11.74
CA GLY A 85 -12.44 -2.81 -13.06
C GLY A 85 -12.50 -1.29 -13.08
N TYR A 86 -12.37 -0.62 -11.94
CA TYR A 86 -12.28 0.84 -11.89
C TYR A 86 -10.86 1.35 -12.22
N PRO A 87 -10.74 2.54 -12.83
CA PRO A 87 -9.44 3.13 -13.09
C PRO A 87 -8.79 3.63 -11.80
N ILE A 88 -7.47 3.52 -11.75
CA ILE A 88 -6.60 4.11 -10.73
C ILE A 88 -5.86 5.27 -11.38
N PHE A 89 -5.90 6.42 -10.73
CA PHE A 89 -5.22 7.65 -11.13
C PHE A 89 -4.03 7.94 -10.24
N GLY A 90 -3.11 8.77 -10.75
CA GLY A 90 -2.03 9.34 -9.95
C GLY A 90 -2.54 10.31 -8.86
N PRO A 91 -1.63 10.96 -8.12
CA PRO A 91 -1.96 11.72 -6.91
C PRO A 91 -2.67 13.05 -7.11
N TRP A 92 -2.79 13.53 -8.33
CA TRP A 92 -3.32 14.87 -8.61
C TRP A 92 -4.79 14.84 -9.01
N GLU A 93 -5.62 15.58 -8.27
CA GLU A 93 -7.01 15.93 -8.61
C GLU A 93 -7.06 17.07 -9.64
N SER A 94 -6.11 18.00 -9.56
CA SER A 94 -5.92 19.08 -10.53
C SER A 94 -4.52 19.68 -10.34
N ASP A 95 -4.19 20.73 -11.09
CA ASP A 95 -2.88 21.41 -11.01
C ASP A 95 -2.47 21.73 -9.55
N ASN A 96 -1.51 20.98 -9.03
CA ASN A 96 -0.97 21.08 -7.67
C ASN A 96 -2.00 20.85 -6.55
N VAL A 97 -3.09 20.14 -6.84
CA VAL A 97 -4.05 19.69 -5.83
C VAL A 97 -3.86 18.19 -5.66
N ASP A 98 -3.23 17.82 -4.55
CA ASP A 98 -3.14 16.43 -4.11
C ASP A 98 -4.55 15.94 -3.73
N ALA A 99 -4.94 14.81 -4.32
CA ALA A 99 -6.23 14.18 -4.09
C ALA A 99 -6.35 13.64 -2.66
N HIS A 100 -5.29 13.08 -2.10
CA HIS A 100 -5.29 12.50 -0.74
C HIS A 100 -5.62 13.55 0.32
N ASN A 101 -5.00 14.73 0.21
CA ASN A 101 -5.21 15.86 1.11
C ASN A 101 -6.27 16.86 0.60
N GLY A 102 -7.02 16.50 -0.45
CA GLY A 102 -8.02 17.35 -1.10
C GLY A 102 -9.27 17.55 -0.24
N VAL A 103 -9.82 18.78 -0.25
CA VAL A 103 -11.02 19.13 0.55
C VAL A 103 -12.29 19.36 -0.28
N VAL A 104 -12.16 19.60 -1.57
CA VAL A 104 -13.29 19.94 -2.45
C VAL A 104 -14.07 18.68 -2.85
N ASN A 105 -13.35 17.60 -3.14
CA ASN A 105 -13.88 16.27 -3.44
C ASN A 105 -13.02 15.22 -2.72
N PRO A 106 -13.15 15.09 -1.38
CA PRO A 106 -12.28 14.21 -0.62
C PRO A 106 -12.45 12.75 -1.05
N LEU A 107 -11.37 11.98 -0.93
CA LEU A 107 -11.40 10.54 -1.15
C LEU A 107 -12.25 9.84 -0.07
N ASP A 108 -12.87 8.74 -0.44
CA ASP A 108 -13.59 7.84 0.44
C ASP A 108 -12.66 6.84 1.14
N ASP A 109 -13.24 5.95 1.94
CA ASP A 109 -12.48 4.95 2.71
C ASP A 109 -11.70 3.96 1.81
N CYS A 110 -12.09 3.78 0.55
CA CYS A 110 -11.38 2.96 -0.43
C CYS A 110 -10.29 3.72 -1.18
N HIS A 111 -10.08 4.99 -0.86
CA HIS A 111 -9.12 5.89 -1.52
C HIS A 111 -9.53 6.30 -2.93
N GLY A 112 -10.84 6.36 -3.19
CA GLY A 112 -11.39 6.85 -4.45
C GLY A 112 -12.51 7.86 -4.24
N HIS A 113 -13.05 8.38 -5.33
CA HIS A 113 -14.25 9.22 -5.30
C HIS A 113 -14.92 9.22 -6.67
N THR A 114 -15.98 10.00 -6.84
CA THR A 114 -16.69 10.14 -8.12
C THR A 114 -16.69 11.58 -8.60
N ASP A 115 -16.45 11.77 -9.89
CA ASP A 115 -16.74 13.02 -10.59
C ASP A 115 -17.66 12.79 -11.81
N ALA A 116 -18.15 13.88 -12.42
CA ALA A 116 -19.11 13.82 -13.53
C ALA A 116 -18.51 13.40 -14.89
N ILE A 117 -17.18 13.46 -15.03
CA ILE A 117 -16.40 13.18 -16.23
C ILE A 117 -15.87 11.74 -16.20
N ARG A 118 -15.25 11.34 -15.09
CA ARG A 118 -14.50 10.08 -14.92
C ARG A 118 -15.33 8.99 -14.25
N GLY A 119 -16.42 9.36 -13.58
CA GLY A 119 -17.18 8.43 -12.73
C GLY A 119 -16.37 8.08 -11.48
N TYR A 120 -16.66 6.94 -10.86
CA TYR A 120 -15.87 6.48 -9.71
C TYR A 120 -14.47 6.08 -10.17
N HIS A 121 -13.47 6.50 -9.41
CA HIS A 121 -12.07 6.18 -9.66
C HIS A 121 -11.24 6.30 -8.39
N TYR A 122 -10.12 5.58 -8.34
CA TYR A 122 -9.17 5.63 -7.23
C TYR A 122 -8.07 6.65 -7.49
N HIS A 123 -7.49 7.17 -6.42
CA HIS A 123 -6.28 7.95 -6.45
C HIS A 123 -5.17 7.26 -5.65
N ALA A 124 -4.02 7.07 -6.30
CA ALA A 124 -2.81 6.78 -5.56
C ALA A 124 -2.30 8.06 -4.88
N SER A 125 -1.80 7.96 -3.65
CA SER A 125 -1.16 9.08 -2.96
C SER A 125 0.22 9.39 -3.50
N LEU A 126 0.74 10.56 -3.11
CA LEU A 126 2.16 10.82 -3.17
C LEU A 126 2.96 9.72 -2.45
N PRO A 127 4.19 9.44 -2.89
CA PRO A 127 4.99 8.38 -2.31
C PRO A 127 5.37 8.76 -0.88
N TYR A 128 5.66 7.76 -0.04
CA TYR A 128 5.99 7.95 1.39
C TYR A 128 7.08 9.01 1.64
N SER A 129 8.05 9.12 0.72
CA SER A 129 9.13 10.12 0.81
C SER A 129 8.66 11.58 0.67
N GLU A 130 7.47 11.80 0.12
CA GLU A 130 6.86 13.10 -0.10
C GLU A 130 5.69 13.36 0.84
N ASP A 131 4.83 12.34 1.06
CA ASP A 131 3.77 12.37 2.08
C ASP A 131 3.78 11.09 2.92
N PRO A 132 4.26 11.14 4.18
CA PRO A 132 4.26 9.96 5.05
C PRO A 132 2.85 9.58 5.55
N ASN A 133 1.82 10.40 5.30
CA ASN A 133 0.44 10.08 5.67
C ASN A 133 -0.38 9.49 4.52
N GLY A 134 0.22 9.29 3.34
CA GLY A 134 -0.48 8.88 2.12
C GLY A 134 -1.05 7.46 2.13
N PHE A 135 -1.03 6.74 3.24
CA PHE A 135 -1.70 5.44 3.40
C PHE A 135 -3.18 5.57 3.02
N PRO A 136 -3.77 4.65 2.22
CA PRO A 136 -3.27 3.33 1.81
C PRO A 136 -2.50 3.30 0.48
N TRP A 137 -1.88 4.41 0.07
CA TRP A 137 -0.98 4.60 -1.10
C TRP A 137 -1.59 4.44 -2.47
N ILE A 138 -2.38 3.39 -2.72
CA ILE A 138 -3.00 3.12 -4.01
C ILE A 138 -4.51 2.95 -3.80
N MET A 139 -4.92 2.00 -2.96
CA MET A 139 -6.33 1.72 -2.64
C MET A 139 -6.47 1.09 -1.26
N GLY A 140 -7.57 1.41 -0.58
CA GLY A 140 -7.89 0.91 0.76
C GLY A 140 -9.02 -0.12 0.81
N CYS A 141 -9.73 -0.32 -0.30
CA CYS A 141 -10.72 -1.39 -0.52
C CYS A 141 -11.19 -1.39 -1.98
N TYR A 142 -11.97 -2.38 -2.38
CA TYR A 142 -12.66 -2.38 -3.67
C TYR A 142 -14.06 -1.77 -3.57
N HIS A 143 -14.33 -0.72 -4.34
CA HIS A 143 -15.64 -0.11 -4.56
C HIS A 143 -16.60 -1.01 -5.35
N GLY A 144 -16.07 -1.88 -6.20
CA GLY A 144 -16.84 -2.87 -6.95
C GLY A 144 -16.56 -4.31 -6.53
N GLU A 145 -17.31 -5.24 -7.11
CA GLU A 145 -17.04 -6.67 -6.99
C GLU A 145 -15.77 -7.03 -7.78
N PRO A 146 -14.70 -7.53 -7.12
CA PRO A 146 -13.46 -7.86 -7.80
C PRO A 146 -13.59 -9.16 -8.61
N GLU A 147 -12.91 -9.23 -9.75
CA GLU A 147 -12.83 -10.44 -10.56
C GLU A 147 -11.92 -11.48 -9.89
N ILE A 148 -12.54 -12.50 -9.30
CA ILE A 148 -11.85 -13.51 -8.48
C ILE A 148 -10.76 -14.24 -9.25
N ALA A 149 -10.93 -14.43 -10.57
CA ALA A 149 -9.92 -15.08 -11.40
C ALA A 149 -8.58 -14.34 -11.44
N ASN A 150 -8.54 -13.05 -11.08
CA ASN A 150 -7.31 -12.27 -11.02
C ASN A 150 -6.44 -12.59 -9.78
N PHE A 151 -6.99 -13.27 -8.77
CA PHE A 151 -6.24 -13.70 -7.58
C PHE A 151 -5.70 -15.14 -7.70
N ASP A 152 -6.20 -15.92 -8.66
CA ASP A 152 -5.81 -17.33 -8.87
C ASP A 152 -4.43 -17.48 -9.56
N THR A 153 -3.80 -16.39 -9.98
CA THR A 153 -2.43 -16.40 -10.50
C THR A 153 -1.43 -16.43 -9.35
N GLY A 154 -0.95 -17.64 -9.03
CA GLY A 154 -0.07 -17.92 -7.90
C GLY A 154 1.18 -17.03 -7.81
N GLY A 155 1.19 -16.20 -6.77
CA GLY A 155 2.38 -15.54 -6.20
C GLY A 155 2.43 -15.74 -4.68
N GLY A 156 1.86 -16.82 -4.17
CA GLY A 156 2.00 -17.23 -2.77
C GLY A 156 3.38 -17.86 -2.57
N GLY A 157 4.38 -17.03 -2.28
CA GLY A 157 5.77 -17.48 -2.14
C GLY A 157 6.58 -16.59 -1.22
N GLY A 158 6.27 -16.63 0.07
CA GLY A 158 7.17 -16.11 1.10
C GLY A 158 8.56 -16.74 0.96
N GLY A 159 9.60 -15.92 0.89
CA GLY A 159 10.96 -16.43 0.78
C GLY A 159 12.00 -15.36 0.50
N GLY A 160 12.13 -14.36 1.38
CA GLY A 160 12.99 -13.19 1.22
C GLY A 160 14.47 -13.43 0.85
N CYS A 161 15.07 -12.39 0.29
CA CYS A 161 16.50 -12.28 -0.03
C CYS A 161 17.36 -12.45 1.24
N ASP A 162 18.41 -13.28 1.17
CA ASP A 162 19.25 -13.74 2.29
C ASP A 162 19.95 -12.65 3.15
N GLY A 163 19.90 -11.37 2.74
CA GLY A 163 20.36 -10.24 3.56
C GLY A 163 19.25 -9.50 4.32
N CYS A 164 18.04 -9.45 3.77
CA CYS A 164 16.89 -8.72 4.34
C CYS A 164 15.93 -9.64 5.11
N ALA A 165 15.93 -10.95 4.83
CA ALA A 165 14.99 -11.92 5.41
C ALA A 165 15.14 -12.14 6.93
N GLN A 166 16.35 -11.97 7.49
CA GLN A 166 16.59 -12.10 8.94
C GLN A 166 16.06 -10.91 9.75
N LEU A 167 15.69 -9.80 9.08
CA LEU A 167 15.21 -8.58 9.73
C LEU A 167 13.69 -8.36 9.58
N MET A 168 12.99 -9.27 8.90
CA MET A 168 11.58 -9.17 8.49
C MET A 168 10.70 -10.28 9.08
N ILE A 169 11.05 -10.82 10.25
CA ILE A 169 10.14 -11.67 11.03
C ILE A 169 9.29 -10.71 11.87
N PRO A 170 7.96 -10.62 11.68
CA PRO A 170 7.12 -9.83 12.57
C PRO A 170 7.29 -10.35 14.00
N PRO A 171 7.23 -9.48 15.03
CA PRO A 171 7.24 -9.93 16.41
C PRO A 171 6.22 -11.06 16.57
N PRO A 172 6.55 -12.21 17.19
CA PRO A 172 5.67 -13.38 17.24
C PRO A 172 4.25 -13.10 17.75
N ILE A 173 4.07 -11.99 18.47
CA ILE A 173 2.78 -11.52 18.96
C ILE A 173 1.83 -11.08 17.83
N CYS A 174 2.28 -10.41 16.77
CA CYS A 174 1.43 -9.88 15.70
C CYS A 174 0.67 -11.00 14.99
N ASN A 175 1.36 -12.12 14.75
CA ASN A 175 0.78 -13.33 14.16
C ASN A 175 -0.21 -14.04 15.09
N CYS A 176 -0.19 -13.77 16.39
CA CYS A 176 -1.09 -14.39 17.34
C CYS A 176 -2.37 -13.57 17.58
N VAL A 177 -2.26 -12.24 17.69
CA VAL A 177 -3.38 -11.37 18.11
C VAL A 177 -4.20 -10.79 16.94
N HIS A 178 -3.83 -11.08 15.69
CA HIS A 178 -4.43 -10.49 14.47
C HIS A 178 -5.95 -10.67 14.29
N ASN A 179 -6.59 -11.56 15.06
CA ASN A 179 -8.04 -11.79 15.02
C ASN A 179 -8.80 -11.09 16.15
N ALA A 180 -8.15 -10.21 16.91
CA ALA A 180 -8.73 -9.60 18.10
C ALA A 180 -8.87 -8.08 17.95
N PRO A 181 -10.01 -7.45 18.29
CA PRO A 181 -10.21 -6.01 18.07
C PRO A 181 -9.19 -5.14 18.83
N GLY A 182 -8.54 -4.21 18.14
CA GLY A 182 -7.56 -3.29 18.74
C GLY A 182 -6.13 -3.82 18.85
N TYR A 183 -5.82 -4.93 18.17
CA TYR A 183 -4.51 -5.58 18.17
C TYR A 183 -3.41 -4.75 17.50
N GLU A 184 -3.78 -3.81 16.64
CA GLU A 184 -2.90 -2.96 15.83
C GLU A 184 -1.96 -2.14 16.73
N TYR A 185 -2.47 -1.70 17.90
CA TYR A 185 -1.67 -0.97 18.88
C TYR A 185 -0.50 -1.81 19.41
N CYS A 186 -0.75 -3.09 19.71
CA CYS A 186 0.24 -3.98 20.31
C CYS A 186 1.24 -4.57 19.29
N CYS A 187 0.95 -4.42 18.00
CA CYS A 187 1.88 -4.77 16.92
C CYS A 187 2.96 -3.69 16.72
N MET A 188 2.61 -2.43 16.98
CA MET A 188 3.46 -1.27 16.73
C MET A 188 4.02 -0.64 18.01
N ASN A 189 3.36 -0.85 19.15
CA ASN A 189 3.74 -0.31 20.46
C ASN A 189 3.72 -1.41 21.52
N TRP A 190 4.64 -1.37 22.49
CA TRP A 190 4.67 -2.35 23.58
C TRP A 190 4.56 -1.70 24.95
N ASP A 191 3.48 -2.01 25.65
CA ASP A 191 3.27 -1.61 27.04
C ASP A 191 2.77 -2.78 27.90
N SER A 192 2.49 -2.51 29.18
CA SER A 192 1.97 -3.52 30.11
C SER A 192 0.60 -4.06 29.73
N ALA A 193 -0.21 -3.29 28.98
CA ALA A 193 -1.51 -3.74 28.51
C ALA A 193 -1.33 -4.76 27.38
N CYS A 194 -0.39 -4.52 26.46
CA CYS A 194 0.00 -5.47 25.43
C CYS A 194 0.60 -6.76 26.00
N GLN A 195 1.40 -6.68 27.06
CA GLN A 195 1.89 -7.86 27.79
C GLN A 195 0.73 -8.69 28.36
N THR A 196 -0.23 -8.04 29.02
CA THR A 196 -1.40 -8.72 29.61
C THR A 196 -2.28 -9.36 28.53
N TYR A 197 -2.43 -8.67 27.40
CA TYR A 197 -3.19 -9.16 26.25
C TYR A 197 -2.52 -10.38 25.59
N ALA A 198 -1.20 -10.34 25.42
CA ALA A 198 -0.41 -11.46 24.92
C ALA A 198 -0.55 -12.70 25.82
N GLU A 199 -0.46 -12.53 27.13
CA GLU A 199 -0.63 -13.63 28.09
C GLU A 199 -2.04 -14.25 28.03
N GLN A 200 -3.06 -13.42 27.80
CA GLN A 200 -4.46 -13.85 27.74
C GLN A 200 -4.78 -14.63 26.46
N PHE A 201 -4.28 -14.19 25.30
CA PHE A 201 -4.68 -14.73 24.00
C PHE A 201 -3.63 -15.63 23.34
N CYS A 202 -2.36 -15.52 23.73
CA CYS A 202 -1.23 -16.24 23.14
C CYS A 202 -0.52 -17.20 24.09
N GLY A 203 -0.72 -17.03 25.40
CA GLY A 203 -0.04 -17.81 26.45
C GLY A 203 1.26 -17.16 26.93
N ALA A 204 1.96 -17.83 27.85
CA ALA A 204 3.18 -17.29 28.45
C ALA A 204 4.40 -17.37 27.52
N GLY A 205 5.26 -16.35 27.54
CA GLY A 205 6.58 -16.36 26.89
C GLY A 205 6.75 -15.41 25.69
N PHE A 206 5.77 -14.57 25.39
CA PHE A 206 5.91 -13.52 24.36
C PHE A 206 6.65 -12.30 24.91
N ALA A 207 7.46 -11.67 24.05
CA ALA A 207 8.37 -10.56 24.36
C ALA A 207 8.11 -9.35 23.42
N PRO A 208 8.54 -8.13 23.79
CA PRO A 208 8.38 -6.93 22.96
C PRO A 208 8.99 -7.08 21.55
N PRO A 209 8.45 -6.35 20.54
CA PRO A 209 9.15 -6.08 19.30
C PRO A 209 10.55 -5.50 19.58
N GLU A 210 11.61 -6.02 18.97
CA GLU A 210 12.92 -5.39 19.09
C GLU A 210 12.92 -4.02 18.37
N GLU A 211 13.18 -2.95 19.14
CA GLU A 211 13.13 -1.54 18.73
C GLU A 211 13.72 -1.24 17.31
N PRO A 212 13.02 -0.46 16.46
CA PRO A 212 13.50 -0.07 15.13
C PRO A 212 14.67 0.94 15.13
N SER A 213 14.96 1.59 16.25
CA SER A 213 15.79 2.80 16.34
C SER A 213 17.28 2.65 16.02
N ASN A 214 17.78 1.43 15.79
CA ASN A 214 19.18 1.16 15.45
C ASN A 214 19.42 0.57 14.05
N ARG A 215 18.39 0.47 13.19
CA ARG A 215 18.51 -0.25 11.90
C ARG A 215 18.87 0.63 10.68
N PHE A 216 18.70 1.94 10.73
CA PHE A 216 18.95 2.82 9.58
C PHE A 216 19.64 4.14 9.99
N PRO A 217 20.97 4.32 9.75
CA PRO A 217 21.56 5.65 9.80
C PRO A 217 21.09 6.45 8.58
N ASN A 218 20.25 7.46 8.83
CA ASN A 218 19.78 8.44 7.85
C ASN A 218 20.93 9.05 7.05
N ASN A 219 21.15 8.59 5.82
CA ASN A 219 22.01 9.23 4.82
C ASN A 219 21.52 8.88 3.40
N ARG A 220 20.40 9.48 2.96
CA ARG A 220 20.09 9.60 1.53
C ARG A 220 20.16 11.06 1.09
N PRO A 221 20.84 11.38 -0.02
CA PRO A 221 20.83 12.72 -0.59
C PRO A 221 19.46 13.03 -1.23
N PRO A 222 19.09 14.33 -1.34
CA PRO A 222 17.81 14.74 -1.89
C PRO A 222 17.69 14.40 -3.39
N VAL A 223 16.55 13.84 -3.79
CA VAL A 223 16.19 13.61 -5.19
C VAL A 223 15.86 14.96 -5.85
N LYS A 224 16.49 15.29 -6.97
CA LYS A 224 16.21 16.50 -7.74
C LYS A 224 15.18 16.21 -8.83
N ARG A 225 14.14 17.05 -8.93
CA ARG A 225 13.18 17.04 -10.05
C ARG A 225 13.91 17.14 -11.40
N PRO A 226 13.52 16.38 -12.43
CA PRO A 226 13.94 16.68 -13.79
C PRO A 226 13.30 18.01 -14.24
N PRO A 227 14.02 18.84 -15.03
CA PRO A 227 13.45 20.09 -15.53
C PRO A 227 12.31 19.81 -16.53
N PRO A 228 11.30 20.69 -16.64
CA PRO A 228 10.27 20.57 -17.65
C PRO A 228 10.91 20.61 -19.05
N GLY A 229 10.57 19.62 -19.87
CA GLY A 229 11.08 19.47 -21.23
C GLY A 229 10.79 20.70 -22.11
N ARG A 230 11.72 20.99 -23.03
CA ARG A 230 11.55 21.92 -24.15
C ARG A 230 11.11 21.16 -25.39
#